data_AF-A0A530BH32-F1
#
_entry.id   AF-A0A530BH32-F1
#
_cell.length_a   1.000
_cell.length_b   1.000
_cell.length_c   1.000
_cell.angle_alpha   90.00
_cell.angle_beta   90.00
_cell.angle_gamma   90.00
#
_symmetry.space_group_name_H-M   'P 1'
#
loop_
_entity.id
_entity.type
_entity.pdbx_description
1 polymer ?
#
loop_
_entity_poly.entity_id
_entity_poly.type
_entity_poly.pdbx_seq_one_letter_code
_entity_poly.pdbx_strand_id
1 'polypeptide(L)'
;MTEEAENNTDALIELTAEVVSAYVSNNPLPVGELPALIGRVHTALKGTMGGPVAKPEDLKPAVPIRKSVTPDYIISLEDGKKFKSLKRHLATHYGLTPEEY
;
A
#
# COMPACT_ATOMS: atom_id res chain seq x y z
N MET A 1 21.91 22.20 -6.01
CA MET A 1 21.62 20.77 -5.77
C MET A 1 21.68 20.38 -4.28
N THR A 2 22.33 21.15 -3.39
CA THR A 2 22.32 20.90 -1.93
C THR A 2 21.14 21.59 -1.22
N GLU A 3 20.68 22.74 -1.72
CA GLU A 3 19.62 23.55 -1.09
C GLU A 3 18.22 22.88 -1.08
N GLU A 4 17.88 22.10 -2.11
CA GLU A 4 16.58 21.39 -2.17
C GLU A 4 16.50 20.21 -1.20
N ALA A 5 17.64 19.57 -0.89
CA ALA A 5 17.68 18.46 0.05
C ALA A 5 17.57 18.96 1.50
N GLU A 6 18.20 20.10 1.81
CA GLU A 6 18.12 20.75 3.14
C GLU A 6 16.71 21.27 3.43
N ASN A 7 16.05 21.90 2.45
CA ASN A 7 14.65 22.34 2.59
C ASN A 7 13.68 21.17 2.84
N ASN A 8 13.90 20.01 2.21
CA ASN A 8 13.07 18.83 2.44
C ASN A 8 13.29 18.22 3.84
N THR A 9 14.51 18.30 4.37
CA THR A 9 14.77 17.85 5.74
C THR A 9 14.12 18.77 6.79
N ASP A 10 14.14 20.09 6.58
CA ASP A 10 13.48 21.03 7.49
C ASP A 10 11.96 20.85 7.48
N ALA A 11 11.36 20.70 6.28
CA ALA A 11 9.93 20.41 6.15
C ALA A 11 9.52 19.08 6.81
N LEU A 12 10.37 18.05 6.73
CA LEU A 12 10.14 16.77 7.41
C LEU A 12 10.16 16.90 8.94
N ILE A 13 11.08 17.70 9.47
CA ILE A 13 11.19 17.95 10.90
C ILE A 13 9.96 18.71 11.40
N GLU A 14 9.55 19.76 10.67
CA GLU A 14 8.35 20.55 10.99
C GLU A 14 7.08 19.68 11.02
N LEU A 15 6.86 18.88 9.96
CA LEU A 15 5.71 17.99 9.87
C LEU A 15 5.72 16.90 10.95
N THR A 16 6.90 16.36 11.27
CA THR A 16 7.03 15.37 12.36
C THR A 16 6.67 16.00 13.70
N ALA A 17 7.13 17.23 13.97
CA ALA A 17 6.84 17.95 15.21
C ALA A 17 5.34 18.24 15.34
N GLU A 18 4.70 18.69 14.26
CA GLU A 18 3.25 18.95 14.24
C GLU A 18 2.45 17.68 14.57
N VAL A 19 2.74 16.57 13.90
CA VAL A 19 2.04 15.29 14.11
C VAL A 19 2.24 14.76 15.53
N VAL A 20 3.47 14.77 16.05
CA VAL A 20 3.75 14.28 17.40
C VAL A 20 3.09 15.18 18.46
N SER A 21 3.10 16.50 18.26
CA SER A 21 2.46 17.45 19.18
C SER A 21 0.94 17.24 19.25
N ALA A 22 0.28 17.05 18.11
CA ALA A 22 -1.14 16.75 18.04
C ALA A 22 -1.46 15.42 18.74
N TYR A 23 -0.65 14.39 18.49
CA TYR A 23 -0.85 13.08 19.09
C TYR A 23 -0.71 13.12 20.63
N VAL A 24 0.37 13.71 21.14
CA VAL A 24 0.62 13.79 22.60
C VAL A 24 -0.39 14.72 23.29
N SER A 25 -0.93 15.72 22.60
CA SER A 25 -1.95 16.62 23.17
C SER A 25 -3.24 15.88 23.57
N ASN A 26 -3.57 14.80 22.85
CA ASN A 26 -4.82 14.06 23.03
C ASN A 26 -4.60 12.61 23.52
N ASN A 27 -3.34 12.17 23.65
CA ASN A 27 -2.98 10.83 24.08
C ASN A 27 -1.90 10.96 25.16
N PRO A 28 -2.19 10.69 26.44
CA PRO A 28 -1.17 10.62 27.47
C PRO A 28 -0.31 9.37 27.26
N LEU A 29 1.01 9.56 27.15
CA LEU A 29 2.00 8.48 27.04
C LEU A 29 3.14 8.65 28.04
N PRO A 30 3.80 7.56 28.46
CA PRO A 30 5.01 7.63 29.28
C PRO A 30 6.13 8.41 28.58
N VAL A 31 6.88 9.21 29.34
CA VAL A 31 8.00 10.02 28.82
C VAL A 31 9.06 9.15 28.11
N GLY A 32 9.22 7.90 28.55
CA GLY A 32 10.14 6.94 27.92
C GLY A 32 9.74 6.48 26.51
N GLU A 33 8.47 6.62 26.13
CA GLU A 33 7.97 6.22 24.81
C GLU A 33 8.04 7.35 23.77
N LEU A 34 8.19 8.60 24.23
CA LEU A 34 8.23 9.78 23.35
C LEU A 34 9.36 9.73 22.30
N PRO A 35 10.61 9.33 22.62
CA PRO A 35 11.67 9.21 21.62
C PRO A 35 11.36 8.15 20.55
N ALA A 36 10.76 7.03 20.96
CA ALA A 36 10.37 5.96 20.06
C ALA A 36 9.24 6.41 19.11
N LEU A 37 8.26 7.16 19.62
CA LEU A 37 7.18 7.73 18.81
C LEU A 37 7.73 8.70 17.75
N ILE A 38 8.58 9.65 18.15
CA ILE A 38 9.20 10.62 17.23
C ILE A 38 9.97 9.88 16.11
N GLY A 39 10.79 8.89 16.47
CA GLY A 39 11.55 8.10 15.50
C GLY A 39 10.66 7.35 14.51
N ARG A 40 9.55 6.78 14.97
CA ARG A 40 8.58 6.08 14.10
C ARG A 40 7.89 7.02 13.12
N VAL A 41 7.40 8.17 13.59
CA VAL A 41 6.73 9.17 12.73
C VAL A 41 7.70 9.72 11.69
N HIS A 42 8.90 10.13 12.13
CA HIS A 42 9.93 10.66 11.23
C HIS A 42 10.33 9.64 10.15
N THR A 43 10.51 8.38 10.53
CA THR A 43 10.85 7.29 9.58
C THR A 43 9.71 7.03 8.59
N ALA A 44 8.45 7.04 9.05
CA ALA A 44 7.29 6.88 8.20
C ALA A 44 7.18 8.01 7.16
N LEU A 45 7.30 9.27 7.60
CA LEU A 45 7.25 10.45 6.72
C LEU A 45 8.42 10.46 5.73
N LYS A 46 9.63 10.16 6.18
CA LYS A 46 10.81 10.01 5.32
C LYS A 46 10.63 8.90 4.28
N GLY A 47 9.98 7.80 4.66
CA GLY A 47 9.64 6.69 3.76
C GLY A 47 8.65 7.10 2.67
N THR A 48 7.68 7.96 2.99
CA THR A 48 6.72 8.49 2.00
C THR A 48 7.31 9.53 1.06
N MET A 49 8.35 10.26 1.50
CA MET A 49 8.95 11.35 0.73
C MET A 49 10.09 10.90 -0.20
N GLY A 50 10.66 9.70 0.01
CA GLY A 50 11.81 9.21 -0.76
C GLY A 50 11.81 7.73 -1.17
N GLY A 51 10.75 6.98 -0.88
CA GLY A 51 10.65 5.57 -1.28
C GLY A 51 9.88 5.39 -2.58
N PRO A 52 10.31 4.50 -3.51
CA PRO A 52 9.41 4.08 -4.58
C PRO A 52 8.16 3.53 -3.91
N VAL A 53 6.99 3.98 -4.37
CA VAL A 53 5.71 3.32 -4.10
C VAL A 53 6.00 1.83 -4.19
N ALA A 54 5.85 1.10 -3.07
CA ALA A 54 5.97 -0.34 -3.11
C ALA A 54 5.03 -0.78 -4.22
N LYS A 55 5.62 -1.14 -5.36
CA LYS A 55 4.88 -1.57 -6.53
C LYS A 55 4.00 -2.70 -5.99
N PRO A 56 2.67 -2.61 -6.10
CA PRO A 56 1.79 -3.63 -5.54
C PRO A 56 2.37 -4.95 -6.00
N GLU A 57 2.68 -5.84 -5.04
CA GLU A 57 3.37 -7.10 -5.31
C GLU A 57 2.76 -7.68 -6.57
N ASP A 58 3.58 -7.88 -7.62
CA ASP A 58 3.10 -8.42 -8.89
C ASP A 58 2.29 -9.66 -8.56
N LEU A 59 0.96 -9.56 -8.70
CA LEU A 59 0.01 -10.64 -8.43
C LEU A 59 0.47 -11.79 -9.31
N LYS A 60 1.25 -12.70 -8.73
CA LYS A 60 1.73 -13.88 -9.44
C LYS A 60 0.48 -14.63 -9.83
N PRO A 61 0.13 -14.68 -11.13
CA PRO A 61 -1.16 -15.21 -11.52
C PRO A 61 -1.20 -16.67 -11.05
N ALA A 62 -2.29 -17.06 -10.38
CA ALA A 62 -2.47 -18.38 -9.78
C ALA A 62 -2.27 -19.52 -10.81
N VAL A 63 -2.41 -19.19 -12.10
CA VAL A 63 -2.10 -20.04 -13.24
C VAL A 63 -1.60 -19.17 -14.40
N PRO A 64 -0.70 -19.70 -15.26
CA PRO A 64 -0.36 -19.03 -16.51
C PRO A 64 -1.61 -18.73 -17.35
N ILE A 65 -1.71 -17.55 -17.96
CA ILE A 65 -2.87 -17.09 -18.77
C ILE A 65 -3.28 -18.13 -19.83
N ARG A 66 -2.33 -18.85 -20.41
CA ARG A 66 -2.61 -19.92 -21.39
C ARG A 66 -3.37 -21.12 -20.83
N LYS A 67 -3.31 -21.34 -19.51
CA LYS A 67 -3.96 -22.44 -18.80
C LYS A 67 -5.24 -22.00 -18.07
N SER A 68 -5.54 -20.71 -18.04
CA SER A 68 -6.75 -20.21 -17.39
C SER A 68 -8.01 -20.44 -18.22
N VAL A 69 -7.90 -20.52 -19.55
CA VAL A 69 -9.05 -20.79 -20.43
C VAL A 69 -8.99 -22.23 -20.91
N THR A 70 -9.95 -23.05 -20.45
CA THR A 70 -10.17 -24.41 -20.96
C THR A 70 -11.56 -24.50 -21.61
N PRO A 71 -11.81 -25.47 -22.51
CA PRO A 71 -13.11 -25.59 -23.20
C PRO A 71 -14.31 -25.76 -22.25
N ASP A 72 -14.09 -26.36 -21.07
CA ASP A 72 -15.14 -26.68 -20.10
C ASP A 72 -15.25 -25.68 -18.94
N TYR A 73 -14.17 -24.97 -18.62
CA TYR A 73 -14.11 -24.03 -17.50
C TYR A 73 -13.01 -22.98 -17.64
N ILE A 74 -13.19 -21.85 -16.97
CA ILE A 74 -12.22 -20.76 -16.86
C ILE A 74 -11.70 -20.71 -15.42
N ILE A 75 -10.40 -20.54 -15.24
CA ILE A 75 -9.74 -20.42 -13.94
C ILE A 75 -9.46 -18.94 -13.67
N SER A 76 -9.85 -18.44 -12.50
CA SER A 76 -9.49 -17.08 -12.07
C SER A 76 -7.98 -16.95 -11.87
N LEU A 77 -7.38 -15.90 -12.45
CA LEU A 77 -5.95 -15.60 -12.25
C LEU A 77 -5.67 -15.05 -10.85
N GLU A 78 -6.70 -14.55 -10.17
CA GLU A 78 -6.62 -14.01 -8.81
C GLU A 78 -6.73 -15.12 -7.75
N ASP A 79 -7.71 -16.02 -7.89
CA ASP A 79 -8.03 -17.03 -6.88
C ASP A 79 -7.63 -18.47 -7.23
N GLY A 80 -7.30 -18.75 -8.50
CA GLY A 80 -7.02 -20.11 -8.97
C GLY A 80 -8.24 -21.06 -9.00
N LYS A 81 -9.44 -20.55 -8.72
CA LYS A 81 -10.70 -21.33 -8.70
C LYS A 81 -11.30 -21.50 -10.09
N LYS A 82 -11.93 -22.65 -10.32
CA LYS A 82 -12.58 -23.03 -11.60
C LYS A 82 -14.02 -22.54 -11.65
N PHE A 83 -14.39 -21.85 -12.72
CA PHE A 83 -15.73 -21.32 -12.94
C PHE A 83 -16.19 -21.60 -14.38
N LYS A 84 -17.50 -21.83 -14.57
CA LYS A 84 -18.10 -21.85 -15.92
C LYS A 84 -18.32 -20.43 -16.47
N SER A 85 -18.48 -19.46 -15.58
CA SER A 85 -18.60 -18.04 -15.93
C SER A 85 -17.83 -17.22 -14.91
N LEU A 86 -16.78 -16.54 -15.38
CA LEU A 86 -15.91 -15.72 -14.56
C LEU A 86 -16.50 -14.32 -14.31
N LYS A 87 -17.48 -13.90 -15.12
CA LYS A 87 -18.17 -12.60 -15.06
C LYS A 87 -18.78 -12.29 -13.69
N ARG A 88 -19.52 -13.23 -13.10
CA ARG A 88 -20.15 -13.02 -11.79
C ARG A 88 -19.10 -12.91 -10.68
N HIS A 89 -18.02 -13.68 -10.79
CA HIS A 89 -16.94 -13.69 -9.80
C HIS A 89 -16.19 -12.36 -9.78
N LEU A 90 -15.81 -11.84 -10.94
CA LEU A 90 -15.18 -10.52 -11.07
C LEU A 90 -16.06 -9.40 -10.52
N ALA A 91 -17.33 -9.37 -10.91
CA ALA A 91 -18.25 -8.31 -10.47
C ALA A 91 -18.49 -8.33 -8.95
N THR A 92 -18.50 -9.50 -8.31
CA THR A 92 -18.84 -9.63 -6.88
C THR A 92 -17.64 -9.43 -5.96
N HIS A 93 -16.47 -9.98 -6.33
CA HIS A 93 -15.28 -9.96 -5.47
C HIS A 93 -14.32 -8.82 -5.79
N TYR A 94 -14.26 -8.40 -7.05
CA TYR A 94 -13.27 -7.42 -7.52
C TYR A 94 -13.93 -6.13 -8.06
N GLY A 95 -15.25 -6.14 -8.28
CA GLY A 95 -15.97 -5.00 -8.86
C GLY A 95 -15.59 -4.68 -10.30
N LEU A 96 -14.89 -5.60 -10.99
CA LEU A 96 -14.38 -5.41 -12.34
C LEU A 96 -15.37 -5.92 -13.39
N THR A 97 -15.43 -5.25 -14.53
CA THR A 97 -16.10 -5.79 -15.72
C THR A 97 -15.22 -6.81 -16.44
N PRO A 98 -15.78 -7.75 -17.22
CA PRO A 98 -14.98 -8.72 -17.99
C PRO A 98 -14.08 -8.11 -19.05
N GLU A 99 -14.25 -6.84 -19.40
CA GLU A 99 -13.41 -6.12 -20.37
C GLU A 99 -12.22 -5.45 -19.68
N GLU A 100 -12.38 -5.08 -18.41
CA GLU A 100 -11.32 -4.53 -17.55
C GLU A 100 -10.39 -5.63 -16.99
N TYR A 101 -10.76 -6.90 -17.17
CA TYR A 101 -10.04 -8.09 -16.70
C TYR A 101 -9.51 -8.94 -17.86
#